data_AF-W6TRU1-F1
#
_entry.id   AF-W6TRU1-F1
#
_cell.length_a   1.000
_cell.length_b   1.000
_cell.length_c   1.000
_cell.angle_alpha   90.00
_cell.angle_beta   90.00
_cell.angle_gamma   90.00
#
_symmetry.space_group_name_H-M   'P 1'
#
loop_
_entity.id
_entity.type
_entity.pdbx_description
1 polymer ?
#
loop_
_entity_poly.entity_id
_entity_poly.type
_entity_poly.pdbx_seq_one_letter_code
_entity_poly.pdbx_strand_id
1 'polypeptide(L)' 'MVAGGESGIGRSIAAEFARNGSDVILTYLSDKAAAEITLAKVKEGGRKGLLFNRI' A
#
# COMPACT_ATOMS: atom_id res chain seq x y z
N MET A 1 9.13 -1.62 -0.17
CA MET A 1 8.53 -0.27 -0.10
C MET A 1 7.96 0.06 -1.46
N VAL A 2 6.71 0.53 -1.52
CA VAL A 2 6.05 0.95 -2.76
C VAL A 2 5.82 2.46 -2.70
N ALA A 3 6.31 3.18 -3.70
CA ALA A 3 6.08 4.62 -3.82
C ALA A 3 4.85 4.92 -4.68
N GLY A 4 4.07 5.93 -4.29
CA GLY A 4 2.83 6.27 -5.00
C GLY A 4 1.78 5.17 -4.91
N GLY A 5 1.76 4.44 -3.79
CA GLY A 5 0.93 3.25 -3.65
C GLY A 5 -0.56 3.55 -3.47
N GLU A 6 -0.94 4.81 -3.26
CA GLU A 6 -2.33 5.23 -3.16
C GLU A 6 -3.13 4.99 -4.44
N SER A 7 -2.49 4.84 -5.60
CA SER A 7 -3.19 4.77 -6.89
C SER A 7 -2.64 3.75 -7.89
N GLY A 8 -3.45 3.44 -8.90
CA GLY A 8 -3.08 2.70 -10.11
C GLY A 8 -2.16 1.50 -9.88
N ILE A 9 -0.98 1.58 -10.51
CA ILE A 9 0.03 0.51 -10.51
C ILE A 9 0.59 0.27 -9.11
N GLY A 10 0.86 1.34 -8.34
CA GLY A 10 1.40 1.23 -6.99
C GLY A 10 0.47 0.42 -6.07
N ARG A 11 -0.85 0.66 -6.17
CA ARG A 11 -1.85 -0.12 -5.44
C ARG A 11 -1.83 -1.60 -5.81
N SER A 12 -1.79 -1.91 -7.10
CA SER A 12 -1.76 -3.29 -7.59
C SER A 12 -0.49 -4.02 -7.13
N ILE A 13 0.66 -3.36 -7.21
CA ILE A 13 1.94 -3.89 -6.75
C ILE A 13 1.91 -4.16 -5.23
N ALA A 14 1.40 -3.21 -4.43
CA ALA A 14 1.30 -3.39 -2.98
C ALA A 14 0.43 -4.60 -2.61
N ALA A 15 -0.72 -4.76 -3.27
CA ALA A 15 -1.61 -5.91 -3.04
C ALA A 15 -1.00 -7.24 -3.51
N GLU A 16 -0.25 -7.26 -4.62
CA GLU A 16 0.44 -8.46 -5.10
C GLU A 16 1.59 -8.85 -4.17
N PHE A 17 2.38 -7.90 -3.67
CA PHE A 17 3.42 -8.19 -2.67
C PHE A 17 2.82 -8.82 -1.40
N ALA A 18 1.69 -8.29 -0.94
CA ALA A 18 1.00 -8.84 0.21
C ALA A 18 0.52 -10.29 -0.03
N ARG A 19 -0.12 -10.56 -1.18
CA ARG A 19 -0.56 -11.91 -1.55
C ARG A 19 0.60 -12.91 -1.66
N ASN A 20 1.80 -12.44 -1.99
CA ASN A 20 3.01 -13.25 -2.02
C ASN A 20 3.75 -13.31 -0.68
N GLY A 21 3.13 -12.92 0.43
CA GLY A 21 3.69 -13.08 1.77
C GLY A 21 4.58 -11.93 2.26
N SER A 22 4.64 -10.80 1.55
CA SER A 22 5.48 -9.67 1.95
C SER A 22 4.71 -8.62 2.76
N ASP A 23 5.33 -8.12 3.83
CA ASP A 23 4.84 -6.90 4.50
C ASP A 23 5.20 -5.67 3.64
N VAL A 24 4.34 -4.65 3.63
CA VAL A 24 4.44 -3.54 2.67
C VAL A 24 4.47 -2.18 3.36
N ILE A 25 5.55 -1.42 3.17
CA ILE A 25 5.55 0.02 3.41
C ILE A 25 5.09 0.71 2.14
N LEU A 26 4.07 1.54 2.24
CA LEU A 26 3.46 2.30 1.15
C LEU A 26 3.63 3.80 1.40
N THR A 27 4.14 4.52 0.41
CA THR A 27 4.20 5.98 0.46
C THR A 27 3.10 6.61 -0.39
N TYR A 28 2.59 7.75 0.07
CA TYR A 28 1.55 8.54 -0.60
C TYR A 28 1.85 10.04 -0.48
N LEU A 29 1.26 10.87 -1.35
CA LEU A 29 1.46 12.34 -1.36
C LEU A 29 0.40 13.09 -0.55
N SER A 30 -0.84 13.09 -1.02
CA SER A 30 -1.89 13.93 -0.43
C SER A 30 -3.21 13.18 -0.24
N ASP A 31 -3.41 12.06 -0.94
CA ASP A 31 -4.62 11.25 -0.82
C ASP A 31 -4.45 10.11 0.19
N LYS A 32 -4.57 10.47 1.47
CA LYS A 32 -4.50 9.49 2.58
C LYS A 32 -5.62 8.45 2.50
N ALA A 33 -6.81 8.84 2.05
CA ALA A 33 -7.94 7.91 1.92
C ALA A 33 -7.65 6.82 0.89
N ALA A 34 -7.10 7.19 -0.27
CA ALA A 34 -6.67 6.23 -1.27
C ALA A 34 -5.50 5.34 -0.81
N ALA A 35 -4.60 5.88 0.03
CA ALA A 35 -3.55 5.10 0.68
C ALA A 35 -4.13 4.07 1.67
N GLU A 36 -5.13 4.45 2.47
CA GLU A 36 -5.82 3.54 3.41
C GLU A 36 -6.58 2.41 2.70
N ILE A 37 -7.22 2.69 1.55
CA ILE A 37 -7.81 1.65 0.70
C ILE A 37 -6.75 0.63 0.27
N THR A 38 -5.55 1.09 -0.08
CA THR A 38 -4.46 0.20 -0.46
C THR A 38 -3.93 -0.60 0.73
N LEU A 39 -3.84 0.03 1.91
CA LEU A 39 -3.48 -0.66 3.15
C LEU A 39 -4.49 -1.76 3.51
N ALA A 40 -5.79 -1.53 3.28
CA ALA A 40 -6.82 -2.55 3.48
C ALA A 40 -6.55 -3.78 2.60
N LYS A 41 -6.21 -3.59 1.32
CA LYS A 41 -5.82 -4.69 0.42
C LYS A 41 -4.58 -5.45 0.88
N VAL A 42 -3.59 -4.76 1.44
CA VAL A 42 -2.40 -5.40 2.04
C VAL A 42 -2.81 -6.29 3.21
N LYS A 43 -3.73 -5.81 4.07
CA LYS A 43 -4.26 -6.57 5.21
C LYS A 43 -5.12 -7.75 4.77
N GLU A 44 -5.92 -7.60 3.73
CA GLU A 44 -6.68 -8.71 3.10
C GLU A 44 -5.75 -9.83 2.62
N GLY A 45 -4.55 -9.49 2.15
CA GLY A 45 -3.49 -10.45 1.82
C GLY A 45 -2.84 -11.13 3.04
N GLY A 46 -3.32 -10.88 4.26
CA GLY A 46 -2.79 -11.46 5.51
C GLY A 46 -1.47 -10.84 5.96
N ARG A 47 -1.06 -9.71 5.37
CA ARG A 47 0.22 -9.05 5.66
C ARG A 47 0.04 -7.72 6.36
N LYS A 48 1.10 -7.25 6.99
CA LYS A 48 1.14 -5.95 7.65
C LYS A 48 1.52 -4.89 6.63
N GLY A 49 0.97 -3.69 6.81
CA GLY A 49 1.38 -2.53 6.04
C GLY A 49 1.50 -1.27 6.88
N LEU A 50 2.36 -0.37 6.44
CA LEU A 50 2.55 0.95 7.02
C LEU A 50 2.39 2.01 5.94
N LEU A 51 1.74 3.11 6.30
CA LEU A 51 1.58 4.28 5.44
C LEU A 51 2.63 5.31 5.82
N PHE A 52 3.30 5.85 4.81
CA PHE A 52 4.29 6.91 4.99
C PHE A 52 3.93 8.11 4.11
N ASN A 53 3.66 9.24 4.74
CA ASN A 53 3.33 10.46 4.01
C ASN A 53 4.61 11.11 3.48
N ARG A 54 4.63 11.39 2.17
CA ARG A 54 5.67 12.21 1.56
C ARG A 54 5.18 13.66 1.55
N ILE A 55 5.68 14.42 2.52
CA ILE A 55 5.59 15.89 2.56
C ILE A 55 6.05 16.52 1.25
#